data_AF-A0A853D1I0-F1
#
_entry.id   AF-A0A853D1I0-F1
#
_cell.length_a   1.000
_cell.length_b   1.000
_cell.length_c   1.000
_cell.angle_alpha   90.00
_cell.angle_beta   90.00
_cell.angle_gamma   90.00
#
_symmetry.space_group_name_H-M   'P 1'
#
loop_
_entity.id
_entity.type
_entity.pdbx_description
1 polymer ?
#
loop_
_entity_poly.entity_id
_entity_poly.type
_entity_poly.pdbx_seq_one_letter_code
_entity_poly.pdbx_strand_id
1 'polypeptide(L)'
;MRVFIIDASKMAPELQGGLVGIEGSSNPTPAEKMDCVETVSEYVTDVWAIAADPATPIGWLGALTAETACVPFVNLARLAAPPGSQPESA
;
A
#
# COMPACT_ATOMS: atom_id res chain seq x y z
N MET A 1 -7.17 -0.55 -11.15
CA MET A 1 -6.38 -0.53 -9.89
C MET A 1 -5.96 -1.95 -9.53
N ARG A 2 -4.83 -2.14 -8.86
CA ARG A 2 -4.38 -3.43 -8.31
C ARG A 2 -4.17 -3.30 -6.81
N VAL A 3 -4.51 -4.37 -6.10
CA VAL A 3 -4.39 -4.46 -4.65
C VAL A 3 -3.64 -5.74 -4.31
N PHE A 4 -2.70 -5.65 -3.38
CA PHE A 4 -1.90 -6.76 -2.89
C PHE A 4 -2.06 -6.83 -1.38
N ILE A 5 -2.23 -8.03 -0.84
CA ILE A 5 -2.47 -8.22 0.59
C ILE A 5 -1.40 -9.16 1.14
N ILE A 6 -0.74 -8.70 2.20
CA ILE A 6 0.10 -9.53 3.06
C ILE A 6 -0.64 -9.66 4.39
N ASP A 7 -1.31 -10.80 4.57
CA ASP A 7 -2.03 -11.12 5.80
C ASP A 7 -1.09 -11.87 6.76
N ALA A 8 -0.76 -11.23 7.89
CA ALA A 8 0.03 -11.80 8.97
C ALA A 8 -0.82 -12.16 10.20
N SER A 9 -2.15 -12.15 10.09
CA SER A 9 -3.08 -12.45 11.19
C SER A 9 -2.91 -13.84 11.81
N LYS A 10 -2.33 -14.79 11.07
CA LYS A 10 -2.02 -16.15 11.53
C LYS A 10 -0.61 -16.31 12.12
N MET A 11 0.19 -15.24 12.18
CA MET A 11 1.51 -15.26 12.81
C MET A 11 1.40 -15.15 14.34
N ALA A 12 2.55 -15.25 15.01
CA ALA A 12 2.65 -15.03 16.46
C ALA A 12 2.07 -13.64 16.84
N PRO A 13 1.47 -13.47 18.04
CA PRO A 13 0.77 -12.25 18.43
C PRO A 13 1.53 -10.95 18.22
N GLU A 14 2.85 -10.96 18.45
CA GLU A 14 3.75 -9.84 18.23
C GLU A 14 3.98 -9.45 16.76
N LEU A 15 3.58 -10.33 15.83
CA LEU A 15 3.65 -10.14 14.38
C LEU A 15 2.26 -10.08 13.72
N GLN A 16 1.18 -10.08 14.52
CA GLN A 16 -0.18 -10.00 13.99
C GLN A 16 -0.46 -8.62 13.41
N GLY A 17 -1.15 -8.61 12.27
CA GLY A 17 -1.46 -7.44 11.48
C GLY A 17 -1.47 -7.79 10.00
N GLY A 18 -1.23 -6.79 9.15
CA GLY A 18 -1.07 -7.01 7.73
C GLY A 18 -0.62 -5.75 7.00
N LEU A 19 -0.39 -5.90 5.71
CA LEU A 19 -0.02 -4.82 4.81
C LEU A 19 -0.87 -4.90 3.55
N VAL A 20 -1.45 -3.78 3.17
CA VAL A 20 -2.20 -3.61 1.92
C VAL A 20 -1.40 -2.75 0.97
N GLY A 21 -0.94 -3.35 -0.12
CA GLY A 21 -0.31 -2.67 -1.23
C GLY A 21 -1.33 -2.19 -2.25
N ILE A 22 -1.24 -0.95 -2.70
CA ILE A 22 -2.13 -0.38 -3.73
C ILE A 22 -1.29 0.22 -4.85
N GLU A 23 -1.63 -0.18 -6.07
CA GLU A 23 -1.07 0.37 -7.30
C GLU A 23 -2.22 0.80 -8.22
N GLY A 24 -2.12 2.00 -8.79
CA GLY A 24 -3.19 2.56 -9.61
C GLY A 24 -2.68 3.35 -10.81
N SER A 25 -3.62 3.68 -11.69
CA SER A 25 -3.35 4.48 -12.88
C SER A 25 -2.79 5.86 -12.51
N SER A 26 -1.90 6.39 -13.36
CA SER A 26 -1.43 7.78 -13.29
C SER A 26 -2.53 8.78 -13.65
N ASN A 27 -3.62 8.34 -14.28
CA ASN A 27 -4.79 9.14 -14.60
C ASN A 27 -6.09 8.40 -14.20
N PRO A 28 -6.39 8.30 -12.89
CA PRO A 28 -7.52 7.51 -12.42
C PRO A 28 -8.85 8.23 -12.64
N THR A 29 -9.86 7.45 -13.01
CA THR A 29 -11.25 7.92 -13.09
C THR A 29 -11.82 8.22 -11.69
N PRO A 30 -12.93 8.99 -11.58
CA PRO A 30 -13.59 9.20 -10.29
C PRO A 30 -14.00 7.90 -9.60
N ALA A 31 -14.43 6.89 -10.36
CA ALA A 31 -14.79 5.57 -9.84
C ALA A 31 -13.57 4.86 -9.23
N GLU A 32 -12.42 4.88 -9.92
CA GLU A 32 -11.19 4.28 -9.38
C GLU A 32 -10.68 4.98 -8.11
N LYS A 33 -10.89 6.29 -7.99
CA LYS A 33 -10.57 7.03 -6.76
C LYS A 33 -11.46 6.59 -5.60
N MET A 34 -12.76 6.41 -5.86
CA MET A 34 -13.70 5.95 -4.84
C MET A 34 -13.36 4.53 -4.39
N ASP A 35 -13.12 3.63 -5.35
CA ASP A 35 -12.72 2.24 -5.12
C ASP A 35 -11.44 2.15 -4.27
N CYS A 36 -10.46 3.03 -4.52
CA CYS A 36 -9.26 3.14 -3.69
C CYS A 36 -9.59 3.49 -2.23
N VAL A 37 -10.43 4.50 -2.01
CA VAL A 37 -10.78 4.95 -0.64
C VAL A 37 -11.57 3.87 0.09
N GLU A 38 -12.55 3.25 -0.56
CA GLU A 38 -13.35 2.16 0.00
C GLU A 38 -12.47 0.97 0.38
N THR A 39 -11.61 0.53 -0.55
CA THR A 39 -10.65 -0.57 -0.31
C THR A 39 -9.77 -0.26 0.89
N VAL A 40 -9.10 0.89 0.91
CA VAL A 40 -8.20 1.24 2.04
C VAL A 40 -8.98 1.28 3.35
N SER A 41 -10.17 1.87 3.34
CA SER A 41 -10.99 2.04 4.55
C SER A 41 -11.39 0.70 5.19
N GLU A 42 -11.61 -0.34 4.37
CA GLU A 42 -11.89 -1.69 4.86
C GLU A 42 -10.73 -2.23 5.71
N TYR A 43 -9.49 -2.12 5.22
CA TYR A 43 -8.33 -2.74 5.86
C TYR A 43 -7.69 -1.90 6.97
N VAL A 44 -7.84 -0.56 6.96
CA VAL A 44 -7.32 0.26 8.07
C VAL A 44 -8.06 0.01 9.39
N THR A 45 -9.28 -0.53 9.34
CA THR A 45 -10.07 -0.90 10.54
C THR A 45 -9.37 -1.98 11.36
N ASP A 46 -8.61 -2.86 10.71
CA ASP A 46 -7.82 -3.91 11.36
C ASP A 46 -6.39 -3.47 11.74
N VAL A 47 -6.09 -2.17 11.65
CA VAL A 47 -4.77 -1.56 11.95
C VAL A 47 -3.68 -2.03 10.98
N TRP A 48 -4.05 -2.36 9.74
CA TRP A 48 -3.09 -2.80 8.74
C TRP A 48 -2.33 -1.60 8.14
N ALA A 49 -1.06 -1.83 7.82
CA ALA A 49 -0.23 -0.83 7.15
C ALA A 49 -0.66 -0.68 5.69
N ILE A 50 -0.61 0.55 5.18
CA ILE A 50 -0.90 0.83 3.77
C ILE A 50 0.42 1.07 3.04
N ALA A 51 0.61 0.42 1.91
CA ALA A 51 1.78 0.59 1.06
C ALA A 51 1.38 1.09 -0.32
N ALA A 52 1.94 2.20 -0.75
CA ALA A 52 1.69 2.72 -2.10
C ALA A 52 2.84 3.60 -2.58
N ASP A 53 2.83 3.95 -3.87
CA ASP A 53 3.67 5.03 -4.40
C ASP A 53 2.94 6.38 -4.29
N PRO A 54 3.35 7.26 -3.35
CA PRO A 54 2.69 8.56 -3.14
C PRO A 54 2.93 9.56 -4.28
N ALA A 55 3.80 9.24 -5.26
CA ALA A 55 3.96 10.05 -6.46
C ALA A 55 2.82 9.82 -7.48
N THR A 56 2.03 8.77 -7.31
CA THR A 56 0.86 8.49 -8.15
C THR A 56 -0.43 9.02 -7.51
N PRO A 57 -1.45 9.44 -8.29
CA PRO A 57 -2.69 9.96 -7.70
C PRO A 57 -3.43 8.94 -6.81
N ILE A 58 -3.42 7.65 -7.19
CA ILE A 58 -4.03 6.59 -6.37
C ILE A 58 -3.19 6.33 -5.12
N GLY A 59 -1.87 6.24 -5.23
CA GLY A 59 -1.04 6.00 -4.06
C GLY A 59 -0.99 7.17 -3.09
N TRP A 60 -1.14 8.41 -3.58
CA TRP A 60 -1.34 9.58 -2.72
C TRP A 60 -2.67 9.52 -1.95
N LEU A 61 -3.76 9.12 -2.61
CA LEU A 61 -5.04 8.90 -1.92
C LEU A 61 -4.91 7.81 -0.85
N GLY A 62 -4.24 6.69 -1.15
CA GLY A 62 -3.95 5.66 -0.16
C GLY A 62 -3.13 6.16 1.02
N ALA A 63 -2.12 7.00 0.77
CA ALA A 63 -1.33 7.63 1.82
C ALA A 63 -2.17 8.55 2.72
N LEU A 64 -3.04 9.38 2.14
CA LEU A 64 -3.93 10.26 2.91
C LEU A 64 -4.94 9.48 3.74
N THR A 65 -5.53 8.43 3.19
CA THR A 65 -6.47 7.59 3.95
C THR A 65 -5.76 6.88 5.10
N ALA A 66 -4.53 6.40 4.89
CA ALA A 66 -3.71 5.81 5.94
C ALA A 66 -3.39 6.83 7.06
N GLU A 67 -3.00 8.05 6.69
CA GLU A 67 -2.76 9.14 7.63
C GLU A 67 -4.01 9.49 8.44
N THR A 68 -5.16 9.60 7.77
CA THR A 68 -6.45 9.91 8.40
C THR A 68 -6.89 8.81 9.38
N ALA A 69 -6.58 7.55 9.06
CA ALA A 69 -6.87 6.40 9.91
C ALA A 69 -5.78 6.13 10.97
N CYS A 70 -4.72 6.95 11.02
CA CYS A 70 -3.59 6.78 11.94
C CYS A 70 -2.91 5.40 11.85
N VAL A 71 -2.88 4.78 10.66
CA VAL A 71 -2.19 3.51 10.43
C VAL A 71 -0.82 3.74 9.76
N PRO A 72 0.13 2.80 9.90
CA PRO A 72 1.44 2.94 9.27
C PRO A 72 1.35 3.05 7.74
N PHE A 73 2.16 3.93 7.14
CA PHE A 73 2.29 4.05 5.68
C PHE A 73 3.69 3.65 5.20
N VAL A 74 3.77 2.87 4.13
CA VAL A 74 5.00 2.39 3.50
C VAL A 74 5.10 2.94 2.07
N ASN A 75 6.14 3.72 1.80
CA ASN A 75 6.40 4.28 0.47
C ASN A 75 7.07 3.23 -0.44
N LEU A 76 6.31 2.65 -1.38
CA LEU A 76 6.81 1.62 -2.31
C LEU A 76 7.86 2.15 -3.29
N ALA A 77 7.81 3.43 -3.66
CA ALA A 77 8.80 4.00 -4.58
C ALA A 77 10.23 3.99 -4.00
N ARG A 78 10.36 3.90 -2.67
CA ARG A 78 11.65 3.79 -1.98
C ARG A 78 12.16 2.34 -1.88
N LEU A 79 11.31 1.35 -2.18
CA LEU A 79 11.67 -0.06 -2.16
C LEU A 79 12.14 -0.58 -3.53
N ALA A 80 11.85 0.17 -4.60
CA ALA A 80 12.44 -0.10 -5.91
C ALA A 80 13.96 0.05 -5.81
N ALA A 81 14.69 -1.03 -6.09
CA ALA A 81 16.15 -1.00 -6.13
C ALA A 81 16.62 0.09 -7.13
N PRO A 82 17.71 0.81 -6.83
CA PRO A 82 18.31 1.67 -7.84
C PRO A 82 18.62 0.83 -9.10
N PRO A 83 18.44 1.37 -10.31
CA PRO A 83 18.79 0.66 -11.53
C PRO A 83 20.30 0.36 -11.50
N GLY A 84 20.67 -0.87 -11.17
CA GLY A 84 22.06 -1.29 -10.95
C GLY A 84 22.25 -2.44 -9.96
N SER A 85 21.25 -2.82 -9.17
CA SER A 85 21.35 -3.94 -8.21
C SER A 85 20.97 -5.29 -8.84
N GLN A 86 21.65 -5.70 -9.90
CA GLN A 86 21.58 -7.08 -10.39
C GLN A 86 22.63 -7.90 -9.62
N PRO A 87 22.29 -9.00 -8.93
CA PRO A 87 23.30 -9.87 -8.35
C PRO A 87 24.06 -10.53 -9.50
N GLU A 88 25.33 -10.17 -9.64
CA GLU A 88 26.29 -10.86 -10.49
C GLU A 88 26.33 -12.32 -10.04
N SER A 89 25.74 -13.21 -10.85
CA SER A 89 25.75 -14.65 -10.59
C SER A 89 27.16 -15.16 -10.84
N ALA A 90 27.77 -15.71 -9.78
CA ALA A 90 29.05 -16.40 -9.78
C ALA A 90 29.03 -17.67 -10.66
#